data_AF-A0AAD4F7W5-F1
#
_entry.id   AF-A0AAD4F7W5-F1
#
_cell.length_a   1.000
_cell.length_b   1.000
_cell.length_c   1.000
_cell.angle_alpha   90.00
_cell.angle_beta   90.00
_cell.angle_gamma   90.00
#
_symmetry.space_group_name_H-M   'P 1'
#
loop_
_entity.id
_entity.type
_entity.pdbx_description
1 polymer ?
#
loop_
_entity_poly.entity_id
_entity_poly.type
_entity_poly.pdbx_seq_one_letter_code
_entity_poly.pdbx_strand_id
1 'polypeptide(L)'
;MLRIHSMLKSQSKSRLVGPNSPDAAEWIRDYRSRTKSPKPVVALIAGIAEAPGRIMGHAGAFTIAGEPDARTKIASLEAAGATIVDHPAKFGDALKARLEQKFETGSSALGQQQQRHLHISEEKCMDLLREAGGINCGAYSGSGVRKLLAIGVDRSTRSPCIIAAPTIQETHSGDSVKRFPFDYKRGIDELSIERIASHLQLNHKDSVVGSLRRLVKSLVTIFYEKEAFYLSTALVERLGEIKVVGARFGFDDAAYRSCGRQAGLQSLREVTAEDSSEIEAEKSGIVYIKLAGSGTIGTLVNGAGLAMNTVDALSGHAANFLDTGGKATSETVKQSFEIILRDPRVRVVFVNIFGGLTLGDMIARGIILAFKELSPNVPVVVRIRGTNEKEGQALIAESGLPLYAFDDFEEAAAKAIELSNGTRA
;
A
#
# COMPACT_ATOMS: atom_id res chain seq x y z
N MET A 1 -20.15 37.73 -22.86
CA MET A 1 -21.17 37.21 -23.80
C MET A 1 -20.37 36.51 -24.90
N LEU A 2 -20.20 35.19 -25.04
CA LEU A 2 -20.97 34.01 -24.65
C LEU A 2 -20.04 32.87 -24.16
N ARG A 3 -20.64 32.02 -23.32
CA ARG A 3 -20.16 30.84 -22.59
C ARG A 3 -19.33 29.80 -23.37
N ILE A 4 -18.17 29.43 -22.83
CA ILE A 4 -17.58 28.08 -22.95
C ILE A 4 -18.10 27.27 -21.77
N HIS A 5 -19.25 26.62 -21.98
CA HIS A 5 -19.84 25.64 -21.08
C HIS A 5 -20.57 24.62 -21.94
N SER A 6 -19.90 23.49 -22.22
CA SER A 6 -20.43 22.17 -22.64
C SER A 6 -19.52 21.47 -23.64
N MET A 7 -18.46 20.84 -23.14
CA MET A 7 -17.84 19.72 -23.85
C MET A 7 -17.23 18.69 -22.88
N LEU A 8 -17.86 18.55 -21.70
CA LEU A 8 -17.60 17.48 -20.71
C LEU A 8 -18.74 16.44 -20.68
N LYS A 9 -19.58 16.38 -21.72
CA LYS A 9 -20.68 15.41 -21.86
C LYS A 9 -20.71 14.77 -23.24
N SER A 10 -19.62 14.15 -23.65
CA SER A 10 -19.63 12.94 -24.47
C SER A 10 -18.19 12.41 -24.58
N GLN A 11 -18.01 11.12 -24.32
CA GLN A 11 -16.72 10.42 -24.21
C GLN A 11 -15.95 10.63 -22.89
N SER A 12 -16.47 10.02 -21.82
CA SER A 12 -15.68 9.68 -20.64
C SER A 12 -14.55 8.70 -21.03
N LYS A 13 -13.37 9.20 -21.36
CA LYS A 13 -12.13 8.42 -21.55
C LYS A 13 -11.00 8.87 -20.61
N SER A 14 -11.36 9.23 -19.38
CA SER A 14 -10.41 9.54 -18.29
C SER A 14 -10.91 9.00 -16.95
N ARG A 15 -11.26 7.71 -16.90
CA ARG A 15 -11.44 6.97 -15.64
C ARG A 15 -11.08 5.50 -15.85
N LEU A 16 -9.81 5.19 -15.66
CA LEU A 16 -9.35 3.86 -15.24
C LEU A 16 -8.28 4.08 -14.17
N VAL A 17 -8.68 4.70 -13.07
CA VAL A 17 -8.01 4.52 -11.78
C VAL A 17 -8.98 3.67 -10.97
N GLY A 18 -8.75 2.37 -10.98
CA GLY A 18 -9.42 1.38 -10.16
C GLY A 18 -8.37 0.36 -9.68
N PRO A 19 -8.55 -0.25 -8.50
CA PRO A 19 -7.53 -1.09 -7.85
C PRO A 19 -7.19 -2.42 -8.56
N ASN A 20 -7.74 -2.68 -9.76
CA ASN A 20 -7.67 -3.97 -10.45
C ASN A 20 -6.79 -3.89 -11.71
N SER A 21 -5.51 -4.22 -11.58
CA SER A 21 -4.60 -4.33 -12.73
C SER A 21 -4.85 -5.53 -13.66
N PRO A 22 -5.38 -6.68 -13.22
CA PRO A 22 -5.78 -7.76 -14.14
C PRO A 22 -6.87 -7.30 -15.12
N ASP A 23 -7.88 -6.59 -14.61
CA ASP A 23 -8.97 -6.01 -15.42
C ASP A 23 -8.43 -4.92 -16.37
N ALA A 24 -7.44 -4.13 -15.93
CA ALA A 24 -6.82 -3.11 -16.78
C ALA A 24 -6.00 -3.75 -17.92
N ALA A 25 -5.20 -4.78 -17.64
CA ALA A 25 -4.44 -5.50 -18.67
C ALA A 25 -5.37 -6.21 -19.67
N GLU A 26 -6.43 -6.86 -19.18
CA GLU A 26 -7.44 -7.50 -20.03
C GLU A 26 -8.20 -6.47 -20.86
N TRP A 27 -8.60 -5.34 -20.26
CA TRP A 27 -9.22 -4.23 -20.99
C TRP A 27 -8.28 -3.65 -22.06
N ILE A 28 -6.98 -3.52 -21.80
CA ILE A 28 -6.01 -3.04 -22.80
C ILE A 28 -5.92 -4.06 -23.95
N ARG A 29 -5.90 -5.37 -23.66
CA ARG A 29 -5.91 -6.42 -24.69
C ARG A 29 -7.19 -6.36 -25.54
N ASP A 30 -8.35 -6.29 -24.89
CA ASP A 30 -9.65 -6.11 -25.57
C ASP A 30 -9.69 -4.82 -26.40
N TYR A 31 -9.27 -3.69 -25.82
CA TYR A 31 -9.20 -2.41 -26.50
C TYR A 31 -8.37 -2.48 -27.78
N ARG A 32 -7.21 -3.16 -27.72
CA ARG A 32 -6.32 -3.34 -28.87
C ARG A 32 -6.89 -4.32 -29.89
N SER A 33 -7.57 -5.38 -29.46
CA SER A 33 -8.17 -6.36 -30.38
C SER A 33 -9.34 -5.77 -31.16
N ARG A 34 -10.16 -4.92 -30.54
CA ARG A 34 -11.35 -4.31 -31.17
C ARG A 34 -11.11 -2.95 -31.83
N THR A 35 -9.88 -2.41 -31.78
CA THR A 35 -9.56 -1.09 -32.34
C THR A 35 -8.51 -1.21 -33.44
N LYS A 36 -8.86 -0.80 -34.67
CA LYS A 36 -7.98 -0.87 -35.85
C LYS A 36 -6.65 -0.11 -35.69
N SER A 37 -6.66 0.99 -34.93
CA SER A 37 -5.49 1.81 -34.61
C SER A 37 -5.52 2.24 -33.13
N PRO A 38 -5.14 1.34 -32.19
CA PRO A 38 -5.22 1.64 -30.77
C PRO A 38 -4.20 2.72 -30.39
N LYS A 39 -4.64 3.71 -29.61
CA LYS A 39 -3.76 4.75 -29.07
C LYS A 39 -2.78 4.14 -28.06
N PRO A 40 -1.57 4.70 -27.92
CA PRO A 40 -0.63 4.24 -26.91
C PRO A 40 -1.24 4.39 -25.51
N VAL A 41 -1.08 3.35 -24.71
CA VAL A 41 -1.47 3.35 -23.29
C VAL A 41 -0.19 3.50 -22.49
N VAL A 42 -0.12 4.55 -21.67
CA VAL A 42 0.92 4.74 -20.68
C VAL A 42 0.25 4.59 -19.32
N ALA A 43 0.91 3.90 -18.38
CA ALA A 43 0.43 3.68 -17.03
C ALA A 43 1.58 3.86 -16.04
N LEU A 44 1.24 4.12 -14.78
CA LEU A 44 2.18 4.20 -13.67
C LEU A 44 1.66 3.28 -12.57
N ILE A 45 2.52 2.39 -12.09
CA ILE A 45 2.26 1.57 -10.90
C ILE A 45 3.31 1.96 -9.87
N ALA A 46 2.88 2.64 -8.81
CA ALA A 46 3.73 2.94 -7.66
C ALA A 46 3.74 1.78 -6.67
N GLY A 47 4.76 1.73 -5.81
CA GLY A 47 4.90 0.71 -4.76
C GLY A 47 5.81 -0.45 -5.16
N ILE A 48 6.81 -0.21 -6.02
CA ILE A 48 7.81 -1.22 -6.40
C ILE A 48 8.75 -1.53 -5.22
N ALA A 49 9.07 -0.48 -4.46
CA ALA A 49 9.80 -0.47 -3.20
C ALA A 49 8.85 -0.27 -2.01
N GLU A 50 7.57 -0.68 -2.15
CA GLU A 50 6.64 -0.75 -1.03
C GLU A 50 7.32 -1.48 0.14
N ALA A 51 7.28 -0.88 1.32
CA ALA A 51 7.72 -1.51 2.55
C ALA A 51 6.88 -2.79 2.73
N PRO A 52 7.47 -3.99 2.57
CA PRO A 52 6.67 -5.14 2.24
C PRO A 52 5.64 -5.51 3.34
N GLY A 53 4.32 -5.46 3.09
CA GLY A 53 3.31 -5.74 4.11
C GLY A 53 2.89 -4.53 4.96
N ARG A 54 3.20 -3.32 4.49
CA ARG A 54 2.69 -2.04 5.00
C ARG A 54 1.70 -1.47 4.00
N ILE A 55 0.52 -1.03 4.45
CA ILE A 55 -0.27 -0.09 3.63
C ILE A 55 0.43 1.27 3.64
N MET A 56 0.95 1.67 2.49
CA MET A 56 1.61 2.96 2.27
C MET A 56 0.57 4.06 2.05
N GLY A 57 -0.22 4.38 3.09
CA GLY A 57 -1.28 5.39 3.08
C GLY A 57 -2.58 4.96 2.38
N HIS A 58 -3.52 5.89 2.20
CA HIS A 58 -4.88 5.61 1.71
C HIS A 58 -4.96 5.03 0.28
N ALA A 59 -3.85 5.05 -0.48
CA ALA A 59 -3.77 4.55 -1.85
C ALA A 59 -3.53 3.03 -1.96
N GLY A 60 -3.32 2.33 -0.84
CA GLY A 60 -3.56 0.88 -0.76
C GLY A 60 -2.64 -0.01 -1.60
N ALA A 61 -1.33 0.15 -1.48
CA ALA A 61 -0.38 -0.90 -1.83
C ALA A 61 -0.40 -1.95 -0.70
N PHE A 62 -1.26 -2.97 -0.84
CA PHE A 62 -1.31 -4.17 -0.02
C PHE A 62 -1.93 -5.28 -0.85
N THR A 63 -1.31 -6.46 -0.83
CA THR A 63 -1.75 -7.63 -1.59
C THR A 63 -2.36 -8.67 -0.68
N ILE A 64 -3.59 -9.10 -0.98
CA ILE A 64 -4.17 -10.30 -0.38
C ILE A 64 -3.51 -11.54 -1.02
N ALA A 65 -3.45 -12.67 -0.31
CA ALA A 65 -2.94 -13.93 -0.86
C ALA A 65 -3.57 -14.25 -2.23
N GLY A 66 -2.73 -14.38 -3.26
CA GLY A 66 -3.13 -14.62 -4.64
C GLY A 66 -3.54 -13.37 -5.43
N GLU A 67 -3.40 -12.16 -4.90
CA GLU A 67 -3.44 -10.92 -5.71
C GLU A 67 -2.03 -10.62 -6.26
N PRO A 68 -1.91 -10.09 -7.49
CA PRO A 68 -0.62 -9.75 -8.05
C PRO A 68 0.01 -8.53 -7.34
N ASP A 69 1.30 -8.62 -7.02
CA ASP A 69 2.11 -7.51 -6.49
C ASP A 69 2.38 -6.42 -7.54
N ALA A 70 2.97 -5.30 -7.13
CA ALA A 70 3.23 -4.17 -8.03
C ALA A 70 4.02 -4.58 -9.29
N ARG A 71 4.99 -5.50 -9.17
CA ARG A 71 5.81 -5.92 -10.32
C ARG A 71 5.07 -6.88 -11.23
N THR A 72 4.28 -7.78 -10.68
CA THR A 72 3.39 -8.67 -11.43
C THR A 72 2.34 -7.85 -12.18
N LYS A 73 1.84 -6.76 -11.59
CA LYS A 73 0.93 -5.80 -12.23
C LYS A 73 1.60 -5.05 -13.37
N ILE A 74 2.83 -4.56 -13.16
CA ILE A 74 3.67 -3.93 -14.21
C ILE A 74 3.86 -4.90 -15.37
N ALA A 75 4.34 -6.11 -15.12
CA ALA A 75 4.56 -7.12 -16.14
C ALA A 75 3.28 -7.46 -16.91
N SER A 76 2.14 -7.56 -16.22
CA SER A 76 0.83 -7.82 -16.85
C SER A 76 0.39 -6.69 -17.80
N LEU A 77 0.63 -5.43 -17.41
CA LEU A 77 0.32 -4.26 -18.23
C LEU A 77 1.29 -4.11 -19.40
N GLU A 78 2.58 -4.35 -19.19
CA GLU A 78 3.59 -4.40 -20.26
C GLU A 78 3.24 -5.48 -21.28
N ALA A 79 2.89 -6.68 -20.83
CA ALA A 79 2.43 -7.78 -21.69
C ALA A 79 1.12 -7.44 -22.44
N ALA A 80 0.28 -6.55 -21.91
CA ALA A 80 -0.89 -6.01 -22.62
C ALA A 80 -0.53 -4.89 -23.62
N GLY A 81 0.73 -4.47 -23.68
CA GLY A 81 1.24 -3.43 -24.56
C GLY A 81 1.15 -2.02 -23.99
N ALA A 82 0.95 -1.87 -22.68
CA ALA A 82 1.10 -0.59 -21.99
C ALA A 82 2.58 -0.20 -21.88
N THR A 83 2.83 1.09 -21.68
CA THR A 83 4.15 1.63 -21.32
C THR A 83 4.10 1.98 -19.86
N ILE A 84 4.98 1.40 -19.06
CA ILE A 84 5.05 1.77 -17.65
C ILE A 84 6.04 2.92 -17.51
N VAL A 85 5.57 3.99 -16.87
CA VAL A 85 6.43 5.06 -16.38
C VAL A 85 6.59 4.91 -14.87
N ASP A 86 7.70 5.39 -14.38
CA ASP A 86 8.13 5.40 -12.98
C ASP A 86 7.94 6.76 -12.32
N HIS A 87 7.39 7.79 -13.00
CA HIS A 87 6.96 9.05 -12.38
C HIS A 87 5.87 9.77 -13.23
N PRO A 88 4.87 10.46 -12.64
CA PRO A 88 3.79 11.12 -13.40
C PRO A 88 4.24 12.20 -14.40
N ALA A 89 5.36 12.88 -14.16
CA ALA A 89 5.88 13.86 -15.11
C ALA A 89 6.28 13.23 -16.45
N LYS A 90 6.71 11.95 -16.45
CA LYS A 90 7.13 11.23 -17.65
C LYS A 90 5.96 10.78 -18.54
N PHE A 91 4.71 10.96 -18.13
CA PHE A 91 3.56 10.59 -18.96
C PHE A 91 3.59 11.29 -20.33
N GLY A 92 3.95 12.58 -20.36
CA GLY A 92 4.01 13.38 -21.59
C GLY A 92 5.05 12.83 -22.56
N ASP A 93 6.29 12.66 -22.09
CA ASP A 93 7.39 12.16 -22.91
C ASP A 93 7.18 10.71 -23.31
N ALA A 94 6.66 9.86 -22.43
CA ALA A 94 6.35 8.47 -22.76
C ALA A 94 5.23 8.35 -23.80
N LEU A 95 4.19 9.21 -23.73
CA LEU A 95 3.14 9.28 -24.75
C LEU A 95 3.71 9.74 -26.08
N LYS A 96 4.54 10.79 -26.07
CA LYS A 96 5.22 11.31 -27.27
C LYS A 96 6.14 10.25 -27.89
N ALA A 97 7.01 9.66 -27.07
CA ALA A 97 7.90 8.58 -27.47
C ALA A 97 7.13 7.41 -28.03
N ARG A 98 5.98 7.00 -27.48
CA ARG A 98 5.17 5.89 -28.03
C ARG A 98 4.36 6.25 -29.28
N LEU A 99 4.06 7.52 -29.49
CA LEU A 99 3.56 8.01 -30.77
C LEU A 99 4.66 7.97 -31.84
N GLU A 100 5.93 8.09 -31.43
CA GLU A 100 7.12 8.10 -32.29
C GLU A 100 7.81 6.71 -32.43
N GLN A 101 7.65 5.81 -31.45
CA GLN A 101 8.30 4.51 -31.29
C GLN A 101 7.26 3.38 -31.25
N LYS A 102 7.06 2.75 -32.41
CA LYS A 102 6.95 1.28 -32.43
C LYS A 102 8.39 0.77 -32.26
N PHE A 103 8.75 0.12 -31.14
CA PHE A 103 9.79 -0.95 -30.97
C PHE A 103 10.29 -1.05 -29.49
N GLU A 104 9.87 -2.15 -28.84
CA GLU A 104 10.50 -3.02 -27.78
C GLU A 104 10.93 -2.54 -26.36
N THR A 105 11.02 -3.52 -25.42
CA THR A 105 10.65 -3.50 -23.97
C THR A 105 11.52 -4.37 -23.03
N GLY A 106 11.49 -4.10 -21.69
CA GLY A 106 11.61 -5.04 -20.53
C GLY A 106 12.80 -4.81 -19.52
N SER A 107 12.88 -5.25 -18.23
CA SER A 107 11.99 -5.69 -17.11
C SER A 107 12.79 -6.04 -15.79
N SER A 108 12.13 -6.03 -14.59
CA SER A 108 12.30 -6.88 -13.34
C SER A 108 13.39 -6.54 -12.25
N ALA A 109 13.43 -6.96 -10.94
CA ALA A 109 12.71 -7.92 -10.02
C ALA A 109 12.96 -7.69 -8.47
N LEU A 110 12.08 -8.28 -7.61
CA LEU A 110 11.63 -8.07 -6.17
C LEU A 110 12.54 -8.40 -4.94
N GLY A 111 12.07 -8.03 -3.71
CA GLY A 111 12.45 -8.63 -2.39
C GLY A 111 11.63 -8.23 -1.11
N GLN A 112 11.02 -9.24 -0.43
CA GLN A 112 10.59 -9.60 0.99
C GLN A 112 10.01 -8.69 2.15
N GLN A 113 9.00 -9.25 2.87
CA GLN A 113 8.01 -8.83 3.93
C GLN A 113 8.44 -8.33 5.35
N GLN A 114 7.85 -7.22 5.85
CA GLN A 114 7.56 -6.88 7.27
C GLN A 114 6.41 -5.82 7.55
N GLN A 115 5.59 -6.05 8.58
CA GLN A 115 4.15 -5.68 8.77
C GLN A 115 3.79 -4.27 9.34
N ARG A 116 2.61 -3.69 8.96
CA ARG A 116 1.73 -2.85 9.84
C ARG A 116 0.24 -2.81 9.42
N HIS A 117 -0.63 -3.11 10.39
CA HIS A 117 -2.04 -2.71 10.57
C HIS A 117 -2.31 -2.66 12.08
N LEU A 118 -3.55 -2.36 12.51
CA LEU A 118 -4.01 -2.54 13.89
C LEU A 118 -3.62 -3.96 14.37
N HIS A 119 -2.45 -4.10 14.99
CA HIS A 119 -1.86 -5.39 15.29
C HIS A 119 -2.36 -5.80 16.65
N ILE A 120 -3.34 -6.70 16.63
CA ILE A 120 -3.59 -7.56 17.77
C ILE A 120 -2.65 -8.76 17.60
N SER A 121 -2.00 -9.19 18.68
CA SER A 121 -1.12 -10.36 18.63
C SER A 121 -1.86 -11.60 18.12
N GLU A 122 -1.09 -12.57 17.64
CA GLU A 122 -1.63 -13.85 17.21
C GLU A 122 -2.50 -14.49 18.30
N GLU A 123 -2.10 -14.43 19.58
CA GLU A 123 -2.92 -14.96 20.69
C GLU A 123 -4.25 -14.21 20.82
N LYS A 124 -4.28 -12.88 20.68
CA LYS A 124 -5.53 -12.12 20.66
C LYS A 124 -6.41 -12.47 19.46
N CYS A 125 -5.82 -12.78 18.30
CA CYS A 125 -6.58 -13.32 17.17
C CYS A 125 -7.21 -14.69 17.52
N MET A 126 -6.45 -15.55 18.20
CA MET A 126 -6.93 -16.85 18.67
C MET A 126 -8.05 -16.71 19.72
N ASP A 127 -7.96 -15.72 20.61
CA ASP A 127 -9.00 -15.44 21.60
C ASP A 127 -10.30 -15.00 20.95
N LEU A 128 -10.24 -14.13 19.93
CA LEU A 128 -11.43 -13.79 19.14
C LEU A 128 -12.08 -15.02 18.49
N LEU A 129 -11.28 -15.99 18.02
CA LEU A 129 -11.79 -17.26 17.49
C LEU A 129 -12.42 -18.14 18.58
N ARG A 130 -11.81 -18.20 19.77
CA ARG A 130 -12.36 -18.92 20.93
C ARG A 130 -13.68 -18.31 21.38
N GLU A 131 -13.77 -16.98 21.44
CA GLU A 131 -14.99 -16.25 21.82
C GLU A 131 -16.10 -16.40 20.78
N ALA A 132 -15.78 -16.29 19.49
CA ALA A 132 -16.78 -16.32 18.42
C ALA A 132 -17.40 -17.71 18.16
N GLY A 133 -16.73 -18.79 18.55
CA GLY A 133 -17.27 -20.14 18.29
C GLY A 133 -16.58 -21.30 18.96
N GLY A 134 -15.78 -21.07 20.01
CA GLY A 134 -15.07 -22.14 20.72
C GLY A 134 -14.12 -22.92 19.82
N ILE A 135 -13.41 -22.21 18.93
CA ILE A 135 -12.47 -22.83 17.99
C ILE A 135 -11.26 -23.41 18.74
N ASN A 136 -10.84 -24.61 18.34
CA ASN A 136 -9.63 -25.26 18.87
C ASN A 136 -8.38 -24.56 18.33
N CYS A 137 -7.83 -23.64 19.14
CA CYS A 137 -6.67 -22.83 18.81
C CYS A 137 -5.49 -23.16 19.72
N GLY A 138 -4.27 -23.22 19.16
CA GLY A 138 -3.05 -23.16 19.95
C GLY A 138 -1.83 -23.74 19.25
N ALA A 139 -0.69 -23.69 19.94
CA ALA A 139 0.59 -24.14 19.40
C ALA A 139 0.55 -25.58 18.84
N TYR A 140 1.30 -25.80 17.77
CA TYR A 140 1.43 -27.08 17.11
C TYR A 140 2.87 -27.33 16.70
N SER A 141 3.49 -28.31 17.34
CA SER A 141 4.87 -28.76 17.12
C SER A 141 4.96 -29.97 16.19
N GLY A 142 3.84 -30.43 15.60
CA GLY A 142 3.84 -31.57 14.69
C GLY A 142 4.24 -31.20 13.26
N SER A 143 4.49 -32.23 12.44
CA SER A 143 4.90 -32.12 11.03
C SER A 143 3.74 -32.09 10.02
N GLY A 144 2.50 -31.91 10.49
CA GLY A 144 1.32 -31.89 9.62
C GLY A 144 1.36 -30.74 8.62
N VAL A 145 0.84 -30.98 7.42
CA VAL A 145 0.76 -29.98 6.36
C VAL A 145 -0.17 -28.84 6.80
N ARG A 146 0.39 -27.63 6.91
CA ARG A 146 -0.37 -26.42 7.24
C ARG A 146 -1.11 -25.93 6.01
N LYS A 147 -2.39 -25.65 6.19
CA LYS A 147 -3.29 -25.17 5.14
C LYS A 147 -3.71 -23.74 5.44
N LEU A 148 -3.97 -22.96 4.40
CA LEU A 148 -4.46 -21.59 4.54
C LEU A 148 -5.99 -21.59 4.43
N LEU A 149 -6.64 -20.96 5.40
CA LEU A 149 -8.03 -20.54 5.27
C LEU A 149 -8.13 -19.08 5.70
N ALA A 150 -8.63 -18.24 4.82
CA ALA A 150 -8.82 -16.83 5.09
C ALA A 150 -10.18 -16.35 4.58
N ILE A 151 -10.64 -15.22 5.10
CA ILE A 151 -11.74 -14.44 4.56
C ILE A 151 -11.21 -13.05 4.22
N GLY A 152 -11.62 -12.52 3.09
CA GLY A 152 -11.27 -11.16 2.67
C GLY A 152 -12.23 -10.63 1.63
N VAL A 153 -12.04 -9.37 1.25
CA VAL A 153 -12.81 -8.74 0.17
C VAL A 153 -12.16 -9.06 -1.18
N ASP A 154 -12.87 -9.78 -2.05
CA ASP A 154 -12.48 -9.90 -3.45
C ASP A 154 -12.88 -8.62 -4.18
N ARG A 155 -11.89 -7.84 -4.58
CA ARG A 155 -12.08 -6.55 -5.26
C ARG A 155 -12.55 -6.70 -6.70
N SER A 156 -12.29 -7.84 -7.35
CA SER A 156 -12.74 -8.12 -8.71
C SER A 156 -14.24 -8.41 -8.71
N THR A 157 -14.71 -9.25 -7.80
CA THR A 157 -16.16 -9.57 -7.69
C THR A 157 -16.92 -8.60 -6.80
N ARG A 158 -16.23 -7.72 -6.07
CA ARG A 158 -16.80 -6.75 -5.11
C ARG A 158 -17.64 -7.43 -4.04
N SER A 159 -17.22 -8.61 -3.60
CA SER A 159 -17.91 -9.45 -2.62
C SER A 159 -16.91 -10.00 -1.61
N PRO A 160 -17.34 -10.35 -0.39
CA PRO A 160 -16.49 -11.16 0.47
C PRO A 160 -16.25 -12.53 -0.17
N CYS A 161 -15.11 -13.13 0.14
CA CYS A 161 -14.76 -14.46 -0.32
C CYS A 161 -13.98 -15.21 0.75
N ILE A 162 -14.14 -16.54 0.76
CA ILE A 162 -13.21 -17.43 1.46
C ILE A 162 -12.05 -17.75 0.52
N ILE A 163 -10.83 -17.60 1.02
CA ILE A 163 -9.59 -17.88 0.33
C ILE A 163 -9.00 -19.14 0.97
N ALA A 164 -8.74 -20.16 0.17
CA ALA A 164 -8.26 -21.44 0.67
C ALA A 164 -7.09 -21.97 -0.16
N ALA A 165 -6.08 -22.51 0.51
CA ALA A 165 -4.96 -23.18 -0.12
C ALA A 165 -4.57 -24.46 0.65
N PRO A 166 -4.34 -25.60 -0.03
CA PRO A 166 -4.04 -26.88 0.60
C PRO A 166 -2.68 -26.90 1.31
N THR A 167 -1.79 -25.96 0.98
CA THR A 167 -0.46 -25.75 1.57
C THR A 167 -0.17 -24.26 1.72
N ILE A 168 0.37 -23.84 2.86
CA ILE A 168 0.95 -22.49 3.00
C ILE A 168 2.35 -22.53 2.35
N GLN A 169 2.49 -22.02 1.12
CA GLN A 169 3.79 -21.72 0.52
C GLN A 169 4.15 -20.25 0.77
N GLU A 170 5.42 -19.97 1.07
CA GLU A 170 5.92 -18.60 1.32
C GLU A 170 5.89 -17.72 0.05
N THR A 171 6.01 -18.34 -1.12
CA THR A 171 5.86 -17.70 -2.42
C THR A 171 4.45 -17.91 -2.95
N HIS A 172 3.73 -16.82 -3.18
CA HIS A 172 2.36 -16.78 -3.72
C HIS A 172 2.28 -17.24 -5.20
N SER A 173 2.74 -18.44 -5.53
CA SER A 173 2.39 -19.06 -6.81
C SER A 173 0.89 -19.33 -6.81
N GLY A 174 0.16 -18.52 -7.59
CA GLY A 174 -1.29 -18.37 -7.55
C GLY A 174 -2.11 -19.63 -7.87
N ASP A 175 -1.49 -20.71 -8.36
CA ASP A 175 -2.21 -21.86 -8.90
C ASP A 175 -2.90 -22.73 -7.84
N SER A 176 -2.43 -22.72 -6.58
CA SER A 176 -3.02 -23.54 -5.51
C SER A 176 -4.08 -22.82 -4.66
N VAL A 177 -4.16 -21.50 -4.77
CA VAL A 177 -5.09 -20.66 -4.01
C VAL A 177 -6.42 -20.58 -4.76
N LYS A 178 -7.53 -20.95 -4.11
CA LYS A 178 -8.87 -20.74 -4.66
C LYS A 178 -9.66 -19.76 -3.82
N ARG A 179 -10.53 -19.00 -4.49
CA ARG A 179 -11.49 -18.08 -3.90
C ARG A 179 -12.89 -18.62 -4.06
N PHE A 180 -13.65 -18.55 -2.98
CA PHE A 180 -15.04 -18.98 -2.89
C PHE A 180 -15.85 -17.73 -2.51
N PRO A 181 -16.34 -16.95 -3.49
CA PRO A 181 -17.14 -15.76 -3.23
C PRO A 181 -18.47 -16.16 -2.59
N PHE A 182 -18.98 -15.30 -1.71
CA PHE A 182 -20.30 -15.50 -1.12
C PHE A 182 -21.04 -14.17 -0.98
N ASP A 183 -22.37 -14.25 -0.86
CA ASP A 183 -23.21 -13.07 -0.76
C ASP A 183 -23.09 -12.44 0.63
N TYR A 184 -22.89 -11.12 0.66
CA TYR A 184 -22.68 -10.38 1.91
C TYR A 184 -23.85 -10.52 2.89
N LYS A 185 -25.10 -10.56 2.39
CA LYS A 185 -26.30 -10.59 3.23
C LYS A 185 -26.71 -12.00 3.61
N ARG A 186 -26.55 -12.96 2.71
CA ARG A 186 -26.96 -14.36 2.91
C ARG A 186 -25.89 -15.19 3.61
N GLY A 187 -24.62 -14.76 3.56
CA GLY A 187 -23.51 -15.52 4.08
C GLY A 187 -23.12 -16.69 3.17
N ILE A 188 -22.23 -17.54 3.68
CA ILE A 188 -21.74 -18.71 2.96
C ILE A 188 -22.68 -19.91 3.15
N ASP A 189 -22.96 -20.61 2.05
CA ASP A 189 -23.81 -21.81 2.05
C ASP A 189 -23.02 -23.09 2.35
N GLU A 190 -23.74 -24.15 2.72
CA GLU A 190 -23.14 -25.45 3.08
C GLU A 190 -22.41 -26.13 1.91
N LEU A 191 -22.91 -25.98 0.68
CA LEU A 191 -22.26 -26.57 -0.49
C LEU A 191 -20.91 -25.89 -0.78
N SER A 192 -20.79 -24.60 -0.51
CA SER A 192 -19.50 -23.89 -0.54
C SER A 192 -18.52 -24.42 0.51
N ILE A 193 -18.98 -24.77 1.72
CA ILE A 193 -18.14 -25.35 2.77
C ILE A 193 -17.58 -26.72 2.34
N GLU A 194 -18.40 -27.58 1.73
CA GLU A 194 -17.95 -28.87 1.21
C GLU A 194 -16.90 -28.72 0.09
N ARG A 195 -17.08 -27.72 -0.79
CA ARG A 195 -16.12 -27.40 -1.85
C ARG A 195 -14.80 -26.88 -1.27
N ILE A 196 -14.86 -26.08 -0.20
CA ILE A 196 -13.67 -25.63 0.52
C ILE A 196 -12.95 -26.82 1.17
N ALA A 197 -13.68 -27.71 1.85
CA ALA A 197 -13.10 -28.91 2.47
C ALA A 197 -12.36 -29.79 1.44
N SER A 198 -13.01 -30.02 0.29
CA SER A 198 -12.44 -30.76 -0.83
C SER A 198 -11.17 -30.10 -1.38
N HIS A 199 -11.18 -28.77 -1.56
CA HIS A 199 -10.01 -28.02 -2.06
C HIS A 199 -8.85 -28.00 -1.08
N LEU A 200 -9.14 -27.92 0.22
CA LEU A 200 -8.15 -28.03 1.28
C LEU A 200 -7.60 -29.46 1.42
N GLN A 201 -8.19 -30.46 0.76
CA GLN A 201 -7.84 -31.88 0.89
C GLN A 201 -7.97 -32.35 2.35
N LEU A 202 -9.06 -31.93 3.00
CA LEU A 202 -9.41 -32.40 4.33
C LEU A 202 -10.13 -33.74 4.26
N ASN A 203 -10.06 -34.51 5.35
CA ASN A 203 -10.88 -35.71 5.46
C ASN A 203 -12.37 -35.34 5.49
N HIS A 204 -13.21 -36.08 4.76
CA HIS A 204 -14.66 -35.89 4.69
C HIS A 204 -15.44 -36.50 5.88
N LYS A 205 -14.77 -36.78 7.00
CA LYS A 205 -15.44 -37.15 8.25
C LYS A 205 -16.28 -35.98 8.77
N ASP A 206 -17.48 -36.28 9.24
CA ASP A 206 -18.42 -35.29 9.79
C ASP A 206 -17.81 -34.40 10.89
N SER A 207 -16.91 -34.94 11.71
CA SER A 207 -16.20 -34.17 12.73
C SER A 207 -15.26 -33.11 12.15
N VAL A 208 -14.52 -33.45 11.09
CA VAL A 208 -13.59 -32.54 10.40
C VAL A 208 -14.38 -31.46 9.66
N VAL A 209 -15.37 -31.85 8.85
CA VAL A 209 -16.21 -30.90 8.11
C VAL A 209 -17.03 -30.04 9.07
N GLY A 210 -17.53 -30.62 10.16
CA GLY A 210 -18.21 -29.89 11.24
C GLY A 210 -17.34 -28.83 11.90
N SER A 211 -16.07 -29.15 12.18
CA SER A 211 -15.11 -28.18 12.72
C SER A 211 -14.74 -27.09 11.70
N LEU A 212 -14.65 -27.42 10.41
CA LEU A 212 -14.45 -26.43 9.33
C LEU A 212 -15.61 -25.46 9.24
N ARG A 213 -16.85 -25.98 9.23
CA ARG A 213 -18.07 -25.18 9.21
C ARG A 213 -18.10 -24.19 10.36
N ARG A 214 -17.72 -24.63 11.56
CA ARG A 214 -17.66 -23.77 12.74
C ARG A 214 -16.63 -22.66 12.57
N LEU A 215 -15.41 -23.00 12.13
CA LEU A 215 -14.34 -22.03 11.86
C LEU A 215 -14.76 -20.98 10.82
N VAL A 216 -15.32 -21.42 9.70
CA VAL A 216 -15.81 -20.53 8.64
C VAL A 216 -16.88 -19.59 9.17
N LYS A 217 -17.87 -20.09 9.94
CA LYS A 217 -18.91 -19.26 10.54
C LYS A 217 -18.33 -18.24 11.52
N SER A 218 -17.39 -18.64 12.39
CA SER A 218 -16.71 -17.72 13.32
C SER A 218 -15.92 -16.65 12.59
N LEU A 219 -15.20 -16.99 11.52
CA LEU A 219 -14.48 -16.02 10.69
C LEU A 219 -15.45 -15.02 10.03
N VAL A 220 -16.59 -15.48 9.50
CA VAL A 220 -17.62 -14.60 8.92
C VAL A 220 -18.22 -13.68 9.97
N THR A 221 -18.52 -14.18 11.17
CA THR A 221 -19.03 -13.37 12.29
C THR A 221 -18.03 -12.27 12.66
N ILE A 222 -16.77 -12.63 12.91
CA ILE A 222 -15.71 -11.65 13.22
C ILE A 222 -15.57 -10.65 12.07
N PHE A 223 -15.57 -11.13 10.83
CA PHE A 223 -15.40 -10.27 9.65
C PHE A 223 -16.46 -9.15 9.59
N TYR A 224 -17.72 -9.47 9.89
CA TYR A 224 -18.80 -8.49 9.91
C TYR A 224 -18.85 -7.64 11.18
N GLU A 225 -18.80 -8.27 12.35
CA GLU A 225 -19.00 -7.56 13.61
C GLU A 225 -17.82 -6.66 13.97
N LYS A 226 -16.61 -7.07 13.58
CA LYS A 226 -15.36 -6.37 13.89
C LYS A 226 -14.84 -5.54 12.70
N GLU A 227 -15.58 -5.49 11.60
CA GLU A 227 -15.23 -4.73 10.39
C GLU A 227 -13.84 -5.10 9.88
N ALA A 228 -13.62 -6.40 9.75
CA ALA A 228 -12.37 -6.90 9.21
C ALA A 228 -12.32 -6.70 7.70
N PHE A 229 -11.14 -6.41 7.15
CA PHE A 229 -10.90 -6.47 5.72
C PHE A 229 -10.20 -7.78 5.31
N TYR A 230 -9.54 -8.44 6.26
CA TYR A 230 -8.83 -9.71 6.04
C TYR A 230 -8.65 -10.47 7.34
N LEU A 231 -9.04 -11.75 7.38
CA LEU A 231 -8.76 -12.65 8.50
C LEU A 231 -8.14 -13.92 7.93
N SER A 232 -6.89 -14.23 8.27
CA SER A 232 -6.24 -15.48 7.85
C SER A 232 -5.93 -16.40 9.01
N THR A 233 -6.00 -17.70 8.73
CA THR A 233 -5.68 -18.77 9.66
C THR A 233 -4.80 -19.80 8.98
N ALA A 234 -3.84 -20.32 9.74
CA ALA A 234 -3.11 -21.52 9.42
C ALA A 234 -3.77 -22.68 10.18
N LEU A 235 -4.16 -23.73 9.47
CA LEU A 235 -4.88 -24.86 10.04
C LEU A 235 -4.21 -26.20 9.73
N VAL A 236 -4.39 -27.15 10.64
CA VAL A 236 -3.95 -28.55 10.50
C VAL A 236 -5.11 -29.48 10.91
N GLU A 237 -5.21 -30.62 10.24
CA GLU A 237 -6.09 -31.70 10.68
C GLU A 237 -5.38 -32.52 11.77
N ARG A 238 -6.01 -32.67 12.94
CA ARG A 238 -5.45 -33.42 14.06
C ARG A 238 -6.57 -34.09 14.85
N LEU A 239 -6.39 -35.39 15.17
CA LEU A 239 -7.35 -36.17 15.96
C LEU A 239 -8.79 -36.15 15.40
N GLY A 240 -8.93 -36.05 14.07
CA GLY A 240 -10.25 -36.04 13.42
C GLY A 240 -10.98 -34.70 13.49
N GLU A 241 -10.30 -33.61 13.83
CA GLU A 241 -10.84 -32.25 13.80
C GLU A 241 -9.81 -31.25 13.24
N ILE A 242 -10.27 -30.02 12.95
CA ILE A 242 -9.39 -28.92 12.59
C ILE A 242 -8.87 -28.23 13.84
N LYS A 243 -7.55 -28.00 13.86
CA LYS A 243 -6.88 -27.12 14.81
C LYS A 243 -6.33 -25.89 14.09
N VAL A 244 -6.59 -24.71 14.64
CA VAL A 244 -5.97 -23.46 14.20
C VAL A 244 -4.64 -23.28 14.94
N VAL A 245 -3.57 -23.08 14.17
CA VAL A 245 -2.18 -23.06 14.65
C VAL A 245 -1.43 -21.77 14.32
N GLY A 246 -2.09 -20.88 13.57
CA GLY A 246 -1.66 -19.50 13.34
C GLY A 246 -2.85 -18.65 12.92
N ALA A 247 -2.84 -17.37 13.26
CA ALA A 247 -3.92 -16.45 12.91
C ALA A 247 -3.36 -15.03 12.70
N ARG A 248 -3.86 -14.35 11.67
CA ARG A 248 -3.51 -12.94 11.40
C ARG A 248 -4.73 -12.20 10.91
N PHE A 249 -5.21 -11.27 11.73
CA PHE A 249 -6.43 -10.52 11.47
C PHE A 249 -6.12 -9.05 11.17
N GLY A 250 -6.82 -8.48 10.21
CA GLY A 250 -6.72 -7.10 9.76
C GLY A 250 -8.08 -6.43 9.77
N PHE A 251 -8.17 -5.30 10.47
CA PHE A 251 -9.39 -4.54 10.71
C PHE A 251 -9.33 -3.15 10.10
N ASP A 252 -10.47 -2.62 9.69
CA ASP A 252 -10.57 -1.28 9.11
C ASP A 252 -10.32 -0.21 10.19
N ASP A 253 -9.19 0.50 10.07
CA ASP A 253 -8.80 1.56 11.00
C ASP A 253 -9.63 2.84 10.79
N ALA A 254 -10.23 3.03 9.61
CA ALA A 254 -11.12 4.15 9.34
C ALA A 254 -12.38 4.07 10.19
N ALA A 255 -12.88 2.87 10.52
CA ALA A 255 -14.05 2.70 11.38
C ALA A 255 -13.85 3.34 12.76
N TYR A 256 -12.65 3.19 13.33
CA TYR A 256 -12.27 3.83 14.58
C TYR A 256 -11.95 5.32 14.39
N ARG A 257 -11.09 5.67 13.42
CA ARG A 257 -10.63 7.05 13.24
C ARG A 257 -11.73 8.04 12.88
N SER A 258 -12.75 7.62 12.13
CA SER A 258 -13.82 8.51 11.66
C SER A 258 -14.97 8.66 12.65
N CYS A 259 -15.35 7.57 13.33
CA CYS A 259 -16.60 7.49 14.10
C CYS A 259 -16.44 6.86 15.49
N GLY A 260 -15.21 6.53 15.92
CA GLY A 260 -14.95 5.89 17.22
C GLY A 260 -15.50 4.48 17.38
N ARG A 261 -15.93 3.83 16.29
CA ARG A 261 -16.44 2.46 16.32
C ARG A 261 -15.28 1.49 16.55
N GLN A 262 -15.59 0.28 17.03
CA GLN A 262 -14.57 -0.74 17.35
C GLN A 262 -13.53 -0.29 18.40
N ALA A 263 -13.89 0.60 19.34
CA ALA A 263 -12.98 1.02 20.42
C ALA A 263 -12.39 -0.15 21.22
N GLY A 264 -13.15 -1.23 21.40
CA GLY A 264 -12.67 -2.47 22.04
C GLY A 264 -11.63 -3.25 21.21
N LEU A 265 -11.59 -3.10 19.88
CA LEU A 265 -10.48 -3.63 19.07
C LEU A 265 -9.27 -2.70 19.14
N GLN A 266 -9.51 -1.38 19.17
CA GLN A 266 -8.43 -0.42 19.31
C GLN A 266 -7.64 -0.64 20.60
N SER A 267 -8.33 -0.95 21.71
CA SER A 267 -7.66 -1.24 22.99
C SER A 267 -6.80 -2.49 22.97
N LEU A 268 -6.98 -3.38 21.98
CA LEU A 268 -6.14 -4.56 21.79
C LEU A 268 -4.83 -4.26 21.05
N ARG A 269 -4.66 -3.05 20.48
CA ARG A 269 -3.46 -2.63 19.74
C ARG A 269 -2.22 -2.67 20.62
N GLU A 270 -1.17 -3.31 20.13
CA GLU A 270 0.11 -3.43 20.83
C GLU A 270 1.08 -2.31 20.45
N VAL A 271 0.87 -1.15 21.05
CA VAL A 271 1.69 0.06 20.81
C VAL A 271 3.16 -0.16 21.14
N THR A 272 3.48 -1.02 22.12
CA THR A 272 4.87 -1.30 22.53
C THR A 272 5.70 -2.02 21.47
N ALA A 273 5.07 -2.69 20.50
CA ALA A 273 5.75 -3.38 19.41
C ALA A 273 5.98 -2.47 18.19
N GLU A 274 5.43 -1.26 18.20
CA GLU A 274 5.54 -0.31 17.09
C GLU A 274 6.69 0.69 17.28
N ASP A 275 7.29 1.14 16.18
CA ASP A 275 8.32 2.19 16.21
C ASP A 275 7.73 3.51 16.76
N SER A 276 8.38 4.07 17.77
CA SER A 276 7.95 5.29 18.47
C SER A 276 7.77 6.50 17.55
N SER A 277 8.58 6.61 16.49
CA SER A 277 8.50 7.71 15.55
C SER A 277 7.24 7.62 14.68
N GLU A 278 6.78 6.41 14.38
CA GLU A 278 5.53 6.22 13.64
C GLU A 278 4.29 6.47 14.52
N ILE A 279 4.34 6.11 15.81
CA ILE A 279 3.29 6.45 16.77
C ILE A 279 3.18 7.97 16.93
N GLU A 280 4.31 8.67 17.02
CA GLU A 280 4.34 10.13 17.13
C GLU A 280 3.79 10.80 15.86
N ALA A 281 4.18 10.31 14.68
CA ALA A 281 3.66 10.80 13.40
C ALA A 281 2.13 10.71 13.31
N GLU A 282 1.56 9.59 13.77
CA GLU A 282 0.13 9.32 13.70
C GLU A 282 -0.70 10.37 14.46
N LYS A 283 -0.19 10.91 15.58
CA LYS A 283 -0.87 11.95 16.37
C LYS A 283 -1.16 13.22 15.56
N SER A 284 -0.38 13.45 14.52
CA SER A 284 -0.48 14.60 13.62
C SER A 284 -1.11 14.25 12.27
N GLY A 285 -1.65 13.04 12.13
CA GLY A 285 -2.20 12.56 10.86
C GLY A 285 -1.14 12.29 9.79
N ILE A 286 0.13 12.19 10.17
CA ILE A 286 1.24 11.88 9.27
C ILE A 286 1.37 10.35 9.17
N VAL A 287 1.39 9.83 7.94
CA VAL A 287 1.70 8.43 7.69
C VAL A 287 3.22 8.32 7.50
N TYR A 288 3.92 8.02 8.58
CA TYR A 288 5.36 7.76 8.57
C TYR A 288 5.61 6.26 8.66
N ILE A 289 6.50 5.76 7.82
CA ILE A 289 6.96 4.37 7.82
C ILE A 289 8.48 4.38 7.75
N LYS A 290 9.13 3.86 8.79
CA LYS A 290 10.58 3.70 8.78
C LYS A 290 10.94 2.50 7.89
N LEU A 291 11.77 2.72 6.87
CA LEU A 291 12.22 1.67 5.97
C LEU A 291 13.43 0.95 6.58
N ALA A 292 13.42 -0.38 6.48
CA ALA A 292 14.57 -1.21 6.85
C ALA A 292 15.73 -1.00 5.87
N GLY A 293 16.96 -1.31 6.30
CA GLY A 293 18.16 -1.20 5.46
C GLY A 293 19.02 0.04 5.75
N SER A 294 19.84 0.42 4.78
CA SER A 294 20.88 1.46 4.92
C SER A 294 20.54 2.78 4.23
N GLY A 295 19.27 3.01 3.87
CA GLY A 295 18.85 4.28 3.26
C GLY A 295 19.20 5.49 4.12
N THR A 296 19.69 6.55 3.47
CA THR A 296 20.21 7.77 4.11
C THR A 296 19.42 9.02 3.74
N ILE A 297 18.42 8.91 2.86
CA ILE A 297 17.57 10.03 2.42
C ILE A 297 16.24 9.99 3.17
N GLY A 298 16.01 10.99 4.01
CA GLY A 298 14.72 11.18 4.65
C GLY A 298 13.71 11.77 3.66
N THR A 299 12.55 11.15 3.45
CA THR A 299 11.53 11.67 2.51
C THR A 299 10.43 12.40 3.25
N LEU A 300 9.99 13.55 2.71
CA LEU A 300 8.80 14.29 3.15
C LEU A 300 7.95 14.60 1.92
N VAL A 301 6.79 13.95 1.81
CA VAL A 301 5.95 14.03 0.63
C VAL A 301 4.49 14.22 1.03
N ASN A 302 3.70 14.90 0.21
CA ASN A 302 2.25 14.95 0.37
C ASN A 302 1.55 14.05 -0.67
N GLY A 303 0.71 13.14 -0.20
CA GLY A 303 -0.01 12.17 -1.00
C GLY A 303 0.73 10.84 -1.15
N ALA A 304 0.07 9.78 -0.69
CA ALA A 304 0.58 8.39 -0.71
C ALA A 304 1.16 7.94 -2.06
N GLY A 305 0.48 8.24 -3.18
CA GLY A 305 0.97 7.87 -4.52
C GLY A 305 2.29 8.55 -4.88
N LEU A 306 2.42 9.85 -4.57
CA LEU A 306 3.65 10.60 -4.80
C LEU A 306 4.76 10.15 -3.85
N ALA A 307 4.41 9.81 -2.60
CA ALA A 307 5.34 9.33 -1.60
C ALA A 307 5.94 7.96 -1.99
N MET A 308 5.10 7.01 -2.43
CA MET A 308 5.57 5.71 -2.92
C MET A 308 6.48 5.88 -4.13
N ASN A 309 6.08 6.75 -5.05
CA ASN A 309 6.85 7.03 -6.25
C ASN A 309 8.20 7.69 -5.95
N THR A 310 8.25 8.56 -4.94
CA THR A 310 9.49 9.17 -4.46
C THR A 310 10.43 8.11 -3.87
N VAL A 311 9.90 7.18 -3.08
CA VAL A 311 10.69 6.06 -2.54
C VAL A 311 11.22 5.16 -3.66
N ASP A 312 10.37 4.83 -4.65
CA ASP A 312 10.75 4.02 -5.82
C ASP A 312 11.91 4.69 -6.60
N ALA A 313 11.81 5.99 -6.87
CA ALA A 313 12.84 6.73 -7.62
C ALA A 313 14.19 6.78 -6.90
N LEU A 314 14.19 6.79 -5.56
CA LEU A 314 15.41 6.77 -4.76
C LEU A 314 16.07 5.38 -4.72
N SER A 315 15.47 4.34 -5.29
CA SER A 315 16.10 3.03 -5.53
C SER A 315 16.83 2.44 -4.32
N GLY A 316 16.21 2.49 -3.13
CA GLY A 316 16.78 1.95 -1.88
C GLY A 316 17.59 2.94 -1.04
N HIS A 317 17.79 4.17 -1.49
CA HIS A 317 18.43 5.23 -0.69
C HIS A 317 17.46 5.90 0.30
N ALA A 318 16.15 5.64 0.19
CA ALA A 318 15.15 6.18 1.10
C ALA A 318 15.24 5.54 2.50
N ALA A 319 15.35 6.36 3.54
CA ALA A 319 15.36 5.92 4.94
C ALA A 319 13.94 5.68 5.47
N ASN A 320 12.95 6.36 4.88
CA ASN A 320 11.56 6.31 5.27
C ASN A 320 10.62 6.53 4.07
N PHE A 321 9.36 6.16 4.27
CA PHE A 321 8.20 6.69 3.56
C PHE A 321 7.48 7.69 4.48
N LEU A 322 7.05 8.83 3.95
CA LEU A 322 6.23 9.79 4.69
C LEU A 322 5.20 10.43 3.76
N ASP A 323 3.93 10.34 4.13
CA ASP A 323 2.83 11.12 3.57
C ASP A 323 2.26 12.04 4.65
N THR A 324 2.24 13.35 4.40
CA THR A 324 1.66 14.35 5.32
C THR A 324 0.12 14.35 5.36
N GLY A 325 -0.55 13.41 4.69
CA GLY A 325 -2.01 13.25 4.75
C GLY A 325 -2.78 14.20 3.82
N GLY A 326 -2.16 14.60 2.70
CA GLY A 326 -2.80 15.44 1.67
C GLY A 326 -2.86 16.94 1.95
N LYS A 327 -2.37 17.40 3.11
CA LYS A 327 -2.13 18.83 3.40
C LYS A 327 -0.71 19.00 3.96
N ALA A 328 0.07 19.91 3.37
CA ALA A 328 1.40 20.27 3.86
C ALA A 328 1.32 21.63 4.57
N THR A 329 0.82 21.64 5.81
CA THR A 329 0.82 22.86 6.63
C THR A 329 2.19 23.06 7.26
N SER A 330 2.49 24.25 7.75
CA SER A 330 3.77 24.53 8.41
C SER A 330 4.03 23.61 9.60
N GLU A 331 2.98 23.29 10.37
CA GLU A 331 3.03 22.40 11.53
C GLU A 331 3.35 20.96 11.13
N THR A 332 2.67 20.42 10.11
CA THR A 332 2.92 19.04 9.66
C THR A 332 4.28 18.91 9.00
N VAL A 333 4.76 19.95 8.29
CA VAL A 333 6.12 20.01 7.75
C VAL A 333 7.15 19.99 8.89
N LYS A 334 6.99 20.83 9.92
CA LYS A 334 7.91 20.87 11.06
C LYS A 334 7.99 19.52 11.79
N GLN A 335 6.84 18.94 12.14
CA GLN A 335 6.80 17.64 12.81
C GLN A 335 7.41 16.53 11.95
N SER A 336 7.18 16.58 10.63
CA SER A 336 7.82 15.65 9.69
C SER A 336 9.34 15.76 9.74
N PHE A 337 9.90 16.97 9.75
CA PHE A 337 11.35 17.17 9.94
C PHE A 337 11.83 16.61 11.27
N GLU A 338 11.16 16.89 12.39
CA GLU A 338 11.53 16.36 13.71
C GLU A 338 11.56 14.83 13.72
N ILE A 339 10.57 14.18 13.10
CA ILE A 339 10.48 12.71 13.01
C ILE A 339 11.58 12.14 12.13
N ILE A 340 11.81 12.73 10.95
CA ILE A 340 12.85 12.28 10.01
C ILE A 340 14.24 12.41 10.64
N LEU A 341 14.53 13.55 11.28
CA LEU A 341 15.85 13.88 11.81
C LEU A 341 16.23 13.06 13.06
N ARG A 342 15.27 12.38 13.70
CA ARG A 342 15.54 11.40 14.77
C ARG A 342 16.24 10.15 14.26
N ASP A 343 16.12 9.83 12.97
CA ASP A 343 16.81 8.68 12.40
C ASP A 343 18.29 9.04 12.15
N PRO A 344 19.25 8.44 12.88
CA PRO A 344 20.65 8.77 12.74
C PRO A 344 21.24 8.37 11.39
N ARG A 345 20.53 7.59 10.56
CA ARG A 345 20.94 7.25 9.18
C ARG A 345 20.78 8.44 8.24
N VAL A 346 19.86 9.36 8.52
CA VAL A 346 19.53 10.46 7.61
C VAL A 346 20.74 11.38 7.42
N ARG A 347 21.08 11.62 6.15
CA ARG A 347 22.15 12.50 5.66
C ARG A 347 21.62 13.64 4.81
N VAL A 348 20.44 13.47 4.20
CA VAL A 348 19.76 14.45 3.34
C VAL A 348 18.26 14.31 3.57
N VAL A 349 17.52 15.42 3.54
CA VAL A 349 16.06 15.38 3.48
C VAL A 349 15.60 15.75 2.07
N PHE A 350 14.78 14.91 1.46
CA PHE A 350 14.13 15.19 0.19
C PHE A 350 12.65 15.54 0.41
N VAL A 351 12.31 16.81 0.20
CA VAL A 351 10.96 17.34 0.25
C VAL A 351 10.40 17.38 -1.17
N ASN A 352 9.35 16.60 -1.44
CA ASN A 352 8.69 16.58 -2.73
C ASN A 352 7.20 16.85 -2.52
N ILE A 353 6.77 18.09 -2.75
CA ILE A 353 5.40 18.54 -2.47
C ILE A 353 4.71 19.00 -3.75
N PHE A 354 3.53 18.45 -4.01
CA PHE A 354 2.61 18.96 -5.01
C PHE A 354 1.55 19.83 -4.32
N GLY A 355 1.63 21.14 -4.49
CA GLY A 355 0.85 22.14 -3.78
C GLY A 355 -0.65 21.93 -3.88
N GLY A 356 -1.16 21.50 -5.03
CA GLY A 356 -2.59 21.25 -5.21
C GLY A 356 -3.43 22.48 -4.86
N LEU A 357 -4.01 22.50 -3.66
CA LEU A 357 -4.75 23.65 -3.08
C LEU A 357 -3.84 24.64 -2.31
N THR A 358 -2.71 24.18 -1.78
CA THR A 358 -1.75 25.00 -1.04
C THR A 358 -0.76 25.64 -2.01
N LEU A 359 -0.52 26.95 -1.86
CA LEU A 359 0.38 27.70 -2.73
C LEU A 359 1.84 27.34 -2.44
N GLY A 360 2.66 27.26 -3.49
CA GLY A 360 4.07 26.89 -3.43
C GLY A 360 4.90 27.83 -2.56
N ASP A 361 4.59 29.12 -2.55
CA ASP A 361 5.25 30.12 -1.71
C ASP A 361 4.94 29.91 -0.21
N MET A 362 3.72 29.50 0.13
CA MET A 362 3.37 29.14 1.51
C MET A 362 4.13 27.89 1.97
N ILE A 363 4.25 26.88 1.11
CA ILE A 363 5.03 25.67 1.38
C ILE A 363 6.50 26.01 1.61
N ALA A 364 7.09 26.83 0.72
CA ALA A 364 8.46 27.28 0.84
C ALA A 364 8.72 28.01 2.17
N ARG A 365 7.83 28.93 2.58
CA ARG A 365 7.92 29.62 3.88
C ARG A 365 7.86 28.64 5.05
N GLY A 366 6.98 27.64 4.99
CA GLY A 366 6.88 26.59 6.01
C GLY A 366 8.18 25.78 6.14
N ILE A 367 8.78 25.40 5.01
CA ILE A 367 10.06 24.68 4.99
C ILE A 367 11.19 25.55 5.56
N ILE A 368 11.30 26.81 5.13
CA ILE A 368 12.33 27.75 5.62
C ILE A 368 12.18 27.97 7.13
N LEU A 369 10.96 28.13 7.62
CA LEU A 369 10.69 28.29 9.05
C LEU A 369 11.11 27.03 9.84
N ALA A 370 10.66 25.86 9.39
CA ALA A 370 11.04 24.59 10.01
C ALA A 370 12.56 24.38 10.02
N PHE A 371 13.24 24.72 8.92
CA PHE A 371 14.70 24.64 8.82
C PHE A 371 15.37 25.56 9.85
N LYS A 372 14.94 26.82 9.96
CA LYS A 372 15.51 27.78 10.91
C LYS A 372 15.31 27.36 12.37
N GLU A 373 14.10 26.88 12.70
CA GLU A 373 13.77 26.45 14.06
C GLU A 373 14.51 25.18 14.48
N LEU A 374 14.64 24.21 13.57
CA LEU A 374 15.26 22.92 13.88
C LEU A 374 16.77 22.91 13.63
N SER A 375 17.27 23.85 12.82
CA SER A 375 18.68 24.00 12.43
C SER A 375 19.34 22.65 12.08
N PRO A 376 18.80 21.91 11.09
CA PRO A 376 19.29 20.57 10.79
C PRO A 376 20.71 20.60 10.21
N ASN A 377 21.56 19.68 10.67
CA ASN A 377 22.94 19.50 10.18
C ASN A 377 23.01 18.71 8.84
N VAL A 378 21.92 18.71 8.06
CA VAL A 378 21.82 17.96 6.81
C VAL A 378 21.21 18.87 5.74
N PRO A 379 21.69 18.79 4.48
CA PRO A 379 21.09 19.55 3.40
C PRO A 379 19.67 19.06 3.10
N VAL A 380 18.86 19.96 2.55
CA VAL A 380 17.50 19.65 2.13
C VAL A 380 17.35 19.93 0.65
N VAL A 381 16.93 18.91 -0.09
CA VAL A 381 16.52 19.06 -1.49
C VAL A 381 15.01 19.25 -1.52
N VAL A 382 14.54 20.24 -2.26
CA VAL A 382 13.14 20.66 -2.28
C VAL A 382 12.64 20.69 -3.72
N ARG A 383 11.55 19.98 -3.97
CA ARG A 383 10.75 20.09 -5.17
C ARG A 383 9.34 20.52 -4.80
N ILE A 384 8.93 21.68 -5.32
CA ILE A 384 7.57 22.23 -5.15
C ILE A 384 6.96 22.32 -6.53
N ARG A 385 5.80 21.69 -6.72
CA ARG A 385 5.01 21.81 -7.96
C ARG A 385 3.62 22.36 -7.67
N GLY A 386 3.10 23.24 -8.52
CA GLY A 386 1.74 23.78 -8.41
C GLY A 386 1.66 25.30 -8.57
N THR A 387 0.59 25.90 -8.06
CA THR A 387 0.42 27.36 -8.08
C THR A 387 1.50 28.02 -7.24
N ASN A 388 2.09 29.10 -7.74
CA ASN A 388 3.21 29.82 -7.13
C ASN A 388 4.49 28.98 -6.93
N GLU A 389 4.75 27.98 -7.78
CA GLU A 389 5.96 27.16 -7.69
C GLU A 389 7.24 27.99 -7.88
N LYS A 390 7.24 28.94 -8.82
CA LYS A 390 8.41 29.80 -9.10
C LYS A 390 8.73 30.73 -7.94
N GLU A 391 7.70 31.32 -7.33
CA GLU A 391 7.81 32.19 -6.16
C GLU A 391 8.33 31.39 -4.96
N GLY A 392 7.82 30.17 -4.75
CA GLY A 392 8.33 29.28 -3.71
C GLY A 392 9.81 28.92 -3.89
N GLN A 393 10.24 28.65 -5.11
CA GLN A 393 11.64 28.36 -5.41
C GLN A 393 12.55 29.57 -5.22
N ALA A 394 12.11 30.76 -5.66
CA ALA A 394 12.83 32.01 -5.42
C ALA A 394 13.03 32.25 -3.91
N LEU A 395 11.99 32.06 -3.10
CA LEU A 395 12.08 32.18 -1.64
C LEU A 395 13.12 31.22 -1.03
N ILE A 396 13.22 29.99 -1.56
CA ILE A 396 14.21 29.01 -1.10
C ILE A 396 15.61 29.44 -1.50
N ALA A 397 15.82 29.85 -2.75
CA ALA A 397 17.11 30.29 -3.27
C ALA A 397 17.65 31.54 -2.54
N GLU A 398 16.75 32.49 -2.21
CA GLU A 398 17.09 33.72 -1.49
C GLU A 398 17.31 33.52 0.01
N SER A 399 16.96 32.34 0.56
CA SER A 399 17.00 32.10 2.01
C SER A 399 18.41 32.06 2.60
N GLY A 400 19.44 31.80 1.80
CA GLY A 400 20.83 31.61 2.24
C GLY A 400 21.07 30.34 3.07
N LEU A 401 20.05 29.46 3.17
CA LEU A 401 20.12 28.18 3.88
C LEU A 401 20.59 27.07 2.92
N PRO A 402 21.10 25.92 3.42
CA PRO A 402 21.45 24.77 2.59
C PRO A 402 20.20 24.01 2.09
N LEU A 403 19.34 24.75 1.39
CA LEU A 403 18.12 24.31 0.74
C LEU A 403 18.32 24.39 -0.78
N TYR A 404 18.08 23.30 -1.49
CA TYR A 404 18.29 23.22 -2.94
C TYR A 404 16.94 23.02 -3.63
N ALA A 405 16.46 24.03 -4.35
CA ALA A 405 15.17 23.99 -5.05
C ALA A 405 15.31 23.49 -6.50
N PHE A 406 14.41 22.60 -6.91
CA PHE A 406 14.37 22.02 -8.26
C PHE A 406 12.96 22.00 -8.84
N ASP A 407 12.87 22.18 -10.16
CA ASP A 407 11.64 22.01 -10.96
C ASP A 407 11.40 20.53 -11.34
N ASP A 408 12.47 19.90 -11.82
CA ASP A 408 12.48 18.55 -12.36
C ASP A 408 12.60 17.49 -11.25
N PHE A 409 11.91 16.37 -11.41
CA PHE A 409 11.90 15.33 -10.37
C PHE A 409 13.17 14.53 -10.36
N GLU A 410 13.65 14.15 -11.54
CA GLU A 410 14.81 13.31 -11.74
C GLU A 410 16.07 14.06 -11.31
N GLU A 411 16.18 15.36 -11.63
CA GLU A 411 17.25 16.23 -11.13
C GLU A 411 17.23 16.34 -9.60
N ALA A 412 16.05 16.56 -9.00
CA ALA A 412 15.92 16.64 -7.55
C ALA A 412 16.31 15.32 -6.85
N ALA A 413 15.83 14.19 -7.37
CA ALA A 413 16.15 12.87 -6.84
C ALA A 413 17.65 12.55 -7.00
N ALA A 414 18.23 12.84 -8.18
CA ALA A 414 19.66 12.67 -8.42
C ALA A 414 20.49 13.53 -7.47
N LYS A 415 20.09 14.78 -7.22
CA LYS A 415 20.78 15.65 -6.26
C LYS A 415 20.67 15.12 -4.83
N ALA A 416 19.51 14.62 -4.43
CA ALA A 416 19.33 14.01 -3.11
C ALA A 416 20.27 12.80 -2.93
N ILE A 417 20.39 11.95 -3.95
CA ILE A 417 21.30 10.80 -3.95
C ILE A 417 22.77 11.26 -3.88
N GLU A 418 23.16 12.23 -4.71
CA GLU A 418 24.51 12.81 -4.71
C GLU A 418 24.91 13.30 -3.32
N LEU A 419 24.05 14.12 -2.70
CA LEU A 419 24.29 14.66 -1.36
C LEU A 419 24.30 13.58 -0.27
N SER A 420 23.56 12.48 -0.47
CA SER A 420 23.45 11.39 0.51
C SER A 420 24.71 10.54 0.64
N ASN A 421 25.58 10.59 -0.36
CA ASN A 421 26.90 9.97 -0.35
C ASN A 421 27.96 10.82 0.39
N GLY A 422 27.62 12.07 0.75
CA GLY A 422 28.47 12.94 1.54
C GLY A 422 28.57 12.50 3.00
N THR A 423 29.70 12.81 3.65
CA THR A 423 29.83 12.63 5.11
C THR A 423 29.02 13.71 5.84
N ARG A 424 28.39 13.36 6.95
CA ARG A 424 27.63 14.32 7.78
C ARG A 424 28.60 15.42 8.25
N ALA A 425 28.28 16.69 7.96
CA ALA A 425 29.08 17.84 8.35
C ALA A 425 29.13 18.02 9.87
#